data_AF-A0A0K8UVV4-F1
#
_entry.id   AF-A0A0K8UVV4-F1
#
_cell.length_a   1.000
_cell.length_b   1.000
_cell.length_c   1.000
_cell.angle_alpha   90.00
_cell.angle_beta   90.00
_cell.angle_gamma   90.00
#
_symmetry.space_group_name_H-M   'P 1'
#
loop_
_entity.id
_entity.type
_entity.pdbx_description
1 polymer ?
#
loop_
_entity_poly.entity_id
_entity_poly.type
_entity_poly.pdbx_seq_one_letter_code
_entity_poly.pdbx_strand_id
1 'polypeptide(L)'
;MDSKLEKNEDDTQRKGWTPLLALVCFATTLGTAIPVGYCLGVMNTPAEYIKSWCLDAFAIRYNEQLNSSQVDLLWSAIVSIFLIGGIFGSFIAGGFCNRFGRKGSLLVSAFLLTLSGILLHFCRMTNSVEMLLIGRFTIGVAAAITYTVHPIYLLEISPTHLRGSAAVFTSIGVTGGIFVGQIFSLQQVFGTEDLWEFALSFYTVFVVVSFLPVYWYPESPRWLYLMRQDEPAARKELERLRGKNSDECVNTEIADMKELVAYASNEKIGFLAVVKNPEYLLPLVICCSFPLCQQLSGINAIFFYSVRIFMKGGFSLKIATWMNFGAGFLNLVFASVSPILVQKFGRRPLMMFSAGGCGISLFGMAFALNYIVSIK
;
A
#
# COMPACT_ATOMS: atom_id res chain seq x y z
N MET A 1 1.09 48.28 5.75
CA MET A 1 0.09 47.82 4.75
C MET A 1 0.68 46.69 3.89
N ASP A 2 1.95 46.37 4.12
CA ASP A 2 2.80 45.48 3.32
C ASP A 2 2.62 44.00 3.66
N SER A 3 2.25 43.65 4.90
CA SER A 3 1.98 42.26 5.29
C SER A 3 0.68 41.68 4.74
N LYS A 4 -0.22 42.52 4.21
CA LYS A 4 -1.43 42.08 3.47
C LYS A 4 -1.18 42.00 1.97
N LEU A 5 -0.15 42.67 1.45
CA LEU A 5 0.26 42.59 0.05
C LEU A 5 1.14 41.35 -0.18
N GLU A 6 2.11 41.06 0.71
CA GLU A 6 2.88 39.80 0.67
C GLU A 6 1.96 38.57 0.77
N LYS A 7 0.89 38.64 1.57
CA LYS A 7 -0.07 37.54 1.72
C LYS A 7 -1.00 37.36 0.51
N ASN A 8 -1.19 38.40 -0.30
CA ASN A 8 -2.02 38.37 -1.50
C ASN A 8 -1.22 37.99 -2.76
N GLU A 9 0.07 38.32 -2.83
CA GLU A 9 0.99 37.83 -3.88
C GLU A 9 1.27 36.33 -3.71
N ASP A 10 1.39 35.85 -2.47
CA ASP A 10 1.64 34.44 -2.17
C ASP A 10 0.41 33.53 -2.42
N ASP A 11 -0.81 34.09 -2.46
CA ASP A 11 -2.05 33.37 -2.78
C ASP A 11 -2.40 33.40 -4.28
N THR A 12 -1.85 34.33 -5.07
CA THR A 12 -2.10 34.41 -6.53
C THR A 12 -1.19 33.50 -7.35
N GLN A 13 -0.10 32.98 -6.79
CA GLN A 13 0.81 32.03 -7.45
C GLN A 13 0.57 30.55 -7.12
N ARG A 14 -0.39 30.22 -6.23
CA ARG A 14 -0.72 28.83 -5.88
C ARG A 14 -1.59 28.17 -6.95
N LYS A 15 -0.98 27.81 -8.08
CA LYS A 15 -1.64 26.98 -9.10
C LYS A 15 -2.10 25.66 -8.46
N GLY A 16 -3.41 25.42 -8.49
CA GLY A 16 -4.05 24.22 -7.98
C GLY A 16 -3.75 22.97 -8.83
N TRP A 17 -4.57 21.94 -8.68
CA TRP A 17 -4.41 20.66 -9.38
C TRP A 17 -4.38 20.85 -10.91
N THR A 18 -3.25 20.51 -11.53
CA THR A 18 -3.20 20.38 -13.00
C THR A 18 -3.83 19.05 -13.41
N PRO A 19 -4.48 18.99 -14.59
CA PRO A 19 -5.12 17.75 -15.06
C PRO A 19 -4.11 16.61 -15.22
N LEU A 20 -2.87 16.92 -15.61
CA LEU A 20 -1.79 15.94 -15.70
C LEU A 20 -1.42 15.40 -14.32
N LEU A 21 -1.25 16.27 -13.31
CA LEU A 21 -0.94 15.86 -11.95
C LEU A 21 -2.04 14.98 -11.36
N ALA A 22 -3.30 15.38 -11.52
CA ALA A 22 -4.45 14.60 -11.03
C ALA A 22 -4.52 13.23 -11.72
N LEU A 23 -4.33 13.17 -13.04
CA LEU A 23 -4.33 11.92 -13.80
C LEU A 23 -3.19 10.99 -13.35
N VAL A 24 -1.97 11.51 -13.19
CA VAL A 24 -0.82 10.71 -12.74
C VAL A 24 -1.02 10.21 -11.31
N CYS A 25 -1.50 11.04 -10.40
CA CYS A 25 -1.81 10.64 -9.03
C CYS A 25 -2.87 9.54 -8.99
N PHE A 26 -3.96 9.70 -9.76
CA PHE A 26 -5.03 8.70 -9.82
C PHE A 26 -4.55 7.39 -10.47
N ALA A 27 -3.91 7.48 -11.62
CA ALA A 27 -3.54 6.31 -12.40
C ALA A 27 -2.39 5.52 -11.78
N THR A 28 -1.40 6.17 -11.17
CA THR A 28 -0.39 5.44 -10.38
C THR A 28 -1.05 4.77 -9.17
N THR A 29 -1.99 5.43 -8.50
CA THR A 29 -2.71 4.86 -7.34
C THR A 29 -3.54 3.64 -7.74
N LEU A 30 -4.22 3.72 -8.89
CA LEU A 30 -4.96 2.60 -9.48
C LEU A 30 -4.04 1.44 -9.90
N GLY A 31 -2.84 1.75 -10.40
CA GLY A 31 -1.90 0.77 -10.94
C GLY A 31 -1.02 0.07 -9.90
N THR A 32 -0.79 0.66 -8.73
CA THR A 32 0.12 0.09 -7.72
C THR A 32 -0.55 -0.03 -6.34
N ALA A 33 -1.03 1.07 -5.77
CA ALA A 33 -1.55 1.11 -4.41
C ALA A 33 -2.83 0.27 -4.23
N ILE A 34 -3.79 0.40 -5.16
CA ILE A 34 -5.03 -0.40 -5.16
C ILE A 34 -4.72 -1.90 -5.28
N PRO A 35 -3.91 -2.37 -6.24
CA PRO A 35 -3.49 -3.77 -6.34
C PRO A 35 -2.87 -4.34 -5.06
N VAL A 36 -2.01 -3.57 -4.39
CA VAL A 36 -1.39 -3.99 -3.12
C VAL A 36 -2.46 -4.16 -2.04
N GLY A 37 -3.38 -3.21 -1.90
CA GLY A 37 -4.52 -3.32 -1.00
C GLY A 37 -5.45 -4.48 -1.34
N TYR A 38 -5.71 -4.69 -2.62
CA TYR A 38 -6.55 -5.77 -3.14
C TYR A 38 -6.05 -7.13 -2.69
N CYS A 39 -4.73 -7.37 -2.81
CA CYS A 39 -4.10 -8.62 -2.39
C CYS A 39 -4.22 -8.88 -0.88
N LEU A 40 -4.35 -7.84 -0.05
CA LEU A 40 -4.61 -7.96 1.38
C LEU A 40 -6.08 -8.34 1.66
N GLY A 41 -7.02 -7.77 0.90
CA GLY A 41 -8.46 -7.95 1.12
C GLY A 41 -9.04 -9.23 0.51
N VAL A 42 -8.52 -9.69 -0.62
CA VAL A 42 -9.11 -10.77 -1.43
C VAL A 42 -9.03 -12.15 -0.77
N MET A 43 -8.10 -12.35 0.16
CA MET A 43 -7.76 -13.68 0.69
C MET A 43 -8.72 -14.25 1.72
N ASN A 44 -9.53 -13.40 2.34
CA ASN A 44 -10.29 -13.77 3.54
C ASN A 44 -11.53 -14.59 3.20
N THR A 45 -12.36 -14.12 2.26
CA THR A 45 -13.60 -14.82 1.88
C THR A 45 -13.37 -16.19 1.22
N PRO A 46 -12.46 -16.35 0.22
CA PRO A 46 -12.21 -17.63 -0.43
C PRO A 46 -11.29 -18.56 0.37
N ALA A 47 -10.95 -18.23 1.62
CA ALA A 47 -9.96 -18.97 2.40
C ALA A 47 -10.29 -20.47 2.53
N GLU A 48 -11.55 -20.81 2.79
CA GLU A 48 -11.95 -22.22 2.91
C GLU A 48 -11.86 -22.97 1.57
N TYR A 49 -12.21 -22.33 0.45
CA TYR A 49 -12.09 -22.92 -0.89
C TYR A 49 -10.64 -23.15 -1.30
N ILE A 50 -9.75 -22.21 -0.97
CA ILE A 50 -8.32 -22.38 -1.26
C ILE A 50 -7.73 -23.49 -0.39
N LYS A 51 -8.20 -23.64 0.86
CA LYS A 51 -7.78 -24.74 1.74
C LYS A 51 -8.22 -26.11 1.21
N SER A 52 -9.47 -26.23 0.76
CA SER A 52 -9.96 -27.48 0.16
C SER A 52 -9.21 -27.79 -1.13
N TRP A 53 -8.99 -26.79 -1.99
CA TRP A 53 -8.17 -26.98 -3.19
C TRP A 53 -6.73 -27.40 -2.87
N CYS A 54 -6.09 -26.82 -1.84
CA CYS A 54 -4.75 -27.24 -1.42
C CYS A 54 -4.72 -28.71 -0.99
N LEU A 55 -5.76 -29.20 -0.31
CA LEU A 55 -5.90 -30.62 0.04
C LEU A 55 -5.91 -31.51 -1.21
N ASP A 56 -6.76 -31.15 -2.17
CA ASP A 56 -6.91 -31.91 -3.41
C ASP A 56 -5.64 -31.87 -4.27
N ALA A 57 -5.00 -30.71 -4.38
CA ALA A 57 -3.76 -30.54 -5.15
C ALA A 57 -2.61 -31.37 -4.56
N PHE A 58 -2.48 -31.46 -3.24
CA PHE A 58 -1.48 -32.30 -2.58
C PHE A 58 -1.76 -33.79 -2.79
N ALA A 59 -3.02 -34.20 -2.67
CA ALA A 59 -3.42 -35.58 -2.91
C ALA A 59 -3.12 -36.01 -4.36
N ILE A 60 -3.39 -35.15 -5.34
CA ILE A 60 -3.13 -35.44 -6.77
C ILE A 60 -1.63 -35.51 -7.07
N ARG A 61 -0.83 -34.59 -6.50
CA ARG A 61 0.57 -34.42 -6.90
C ARG A 61 1.57 -35.26 -6.10
N TYR A 62 1.32 -35.42 -4.82
CA TYR A 62 2.22 -36.10 -3.88
C TYR A 62 1.65 -37.43 -3.36
N ASN A 63 0.40 -37.75 -3.72
CA ASN A 63 -0.30 -38.96 -3.29
C ASN A 63 -0.40 -39.10 -1.75
N GLU A 64 -0.39 -37.96 -1.05
CA GLU A 64 -0.53 -37.87 0.41
C GLU A 64 -1.74 -37.00 0.75
N GLN A 65 -2.54 -37.45 1.73
CA GLN A 65 -3.60 -36.64 2.32
C GLN A 65 -3.07 -35.87 3.52
N LEU A 66 -3.20 -34.54 3.49
CA LEU A 66 -2.78 -33.70 4.62
C LEU A 66 -3.80 -33.77 5.75
N ASN A 67 -3.31 -33.87 6.98
CA ASN A 67 -4.11 -33.71 8.19
C ASN A 67 -4.57 -32.26 8.36
N SER A 68 -5.68 -32.04 9.10
CA SER A 68 -6.23 -30.69 9.35
C SER A 68 -5.19 -29.70 9.91
N SER A 69 -4.32 -30.15 10.82
CA SER A 69 -3.24 -29.32 11.37
C SER A 69 -2.19 -28.93 10.32
N GLN A 70 -1.90 -29.81 9.36
CA GLN A 70 -0.95 -29.53 8.28
C GLN A 70 -1.53 -28.53 7.28
N VAL A 71 -2.83 -28.61 6.97
CA VAL A 71 -3.54 -27.64 6.12
C VAL A 71 -3.53 -26.24 6.75
N ASP A 72 -3.78 -26.15 8.06
CA ASP A 72 -3.74 -24.87 8.76
C ASP A 72 -2.32 -24.27 8.80
N LEU A 73 -1.28 -25.11 8.91
CA LEU A 73 0.10 -24.68 8.82
C LEU A 73 0.45 -24.20 7.39
N LEU A 74 0.02 -24.94 6.36
CA LEU A 74 0.20 -24.56 4.97
C LEU A 74 -0.50 -23.23 4.65
N TRP A 75 -1.74 -23.06 5.11
CA TRP A 75 -2.48 -21.80 4.96
C TRP A 75 -1.78 -20.64 5.66
N SER A 76 -1.29 -20.86 6.88
CA SER A 76 -0.53 -19.86 7.63
C SER A 76 0.74 -19.46 6.88
N ALA A 77 1.42 -20.41 6.23
CA ALA A 77 2.56 -20.15 5.37
C ALA A 77 2.17 -19.35 4.11
N ILE A 78 1.07 -19.71 3.44
CA ILE A 78 0.53 -19.00 2.27
C ILE A 78 0.18 -17.55 2.60
N VAL A 79 -0.38 -17.27 3.77
CA VAL A 79 -0.69 -15.90 4.21
C VAL A 79 0.60 -15.16 4.61
N SER A 80 1.51 -15.80 5.33
CA SER A 80 2.70 -15.15 5.89
C SER A 80 3.83 -14.91 4.86
N ILE A 81 3.91 -15.70 3.79
CA ILE A 81 4.96 -15.55 2.76
C ILE A 81 4.89 -14.19 2.05
N PHE A 82 3.71 -13.58 1.99
CA PHE A 82 3.53 -12.21 1.52
C PHE A 82 4.32 -11.20 2.37
N LEU A 83 4.30 -11.36 3.70
CA LEU A 83 5.05 -10.50 4.62
C LEU A 83 6.55 -10.71 4.49
N ILE A 84 6.99 -11.96 4.31
CA ILE A 84 8.39 -12.31 4.05
C ILE A 84 8.88 -11.64 2.76
N GLY A 85 8.08 -11.69 1.70
CA GLY A 85 8.33 -10.95 0.45
C GLY A 85 8.44 -9.44 0.69
N GLY A 86 7.58 -8.89 1.55
CA GLY A 86 7.63 -7.49 1.95
C GLY A 86 8.93 -7.09 2.67
N ILE A 87 9.44 -7.94 3.56
CA ILE A 87 10.74 -7.71 4.23
C ILE A 87 11.86 -7.66 3.18
N PHE A 88 11.91 -8.66 2.30
CA PHE A 88 12.93 -8.74 1.24
C PHE A 88 12.84 -7.54 0.28
N GLY A 89 11.63 -7.19 -0.15
CA GLY A 89 11.39 -6.03 -1.01
C GLY A 89 11.78 -4.71 -0.35
N SER A 90 11.64 -4.57 0.97
CA SER A 90 12.01 -3.35 1.70
C SER A 90 13.53 -3.08 1.68
N PHE A 91 14.36 -4.14 1.76
CA PHE A 91 15.81 -4.00 1.64
C PHE A 91 16.24 -3.54 0.23
N ILE A 92 15.51 -3.97 -0.79
CA ILE A 92 15.84 -3.72 -2.20
C ILE A 92 15.26 -2.39 -2.69
N ALA A 93 14.10 -1.98 -2.15
CA ALA A 93 13.35 -0.81 -2.60
C ALA A 93 14.21 0.47 -2.59
N GLY A 94 15.01 0.69 -1.54
CA GLY A 94 15.89 1.87 -1.47
C GLY A 94 16.93 1.93 -2.60
N GLY A 95 17.53 0.80 -2.96
CA GLY A 95 18.46 0.71 -4.08
C GLY A 95 17.79 0.94 -5.43
N PHE A 96 16.60 0.38 -5.63
CA PHE A 96 15.83 0.54 -6.86
C PHE A 96 15.37 1.99 -7.06
N CYS A 97 14.83 2.64 -6.01
CA CYS A 97 14.41 4.04 -6.01
C CYS A 97 15.52 4.98 -6.51
N ASN A 98 16.75 4.75 -6.03
CA ASN A 98 17.87 5.61 -6.34
C ASN A 98 18.45 5.32 -7.74
N ARG A 99 18.51 4.05 -8.16
CA ARG A 99 19.12 3.63 -9.42
C ARG A 99 18.21 3.79 -10.63
N PHE A 100 16.96 3.36 -10.53
CA PHE A 100 16.02 3.34 -11.66
C PHE A 100 15.09 4.55 -11.69
N GLY A 101 15.16 5.43 -10.69
CA GLY A 101 14.22 6.52 -10.52
C GLY A 101 12.90 6.07 -9.92
N ARG A 102 11.97 7.01 -9.78
CA ARG A 102 10.71 6.76 -9.08
C ARG A 102 9.72 6.12 -10.03
N LYS A 103 9.55 6.67 -11.24
CA LYS A 103 8.73 6.05 -12.30
C LYS A 103 9.28 4.67 -12.68
N GLY A 104 10.59 4.53 -12.84
CA GLY A 104 11.21 3.22 -13.11
C GLY A 104 10.95 2.19 -12.02
N SER A 105 11.01 2.59 -10.74
CA SER A 105 10.70 1.67 -9.63
C SER A 105 9.21 1.29 -9.57
N LEU A 106 8.29 2.22 -9.88
CA LEU A 106 6.87 1.91 -10.01
C LEU A 106 6.60 0.94 -11.16
N LEU A 107 7.32 1.07 -12.27
CA LEU A 107 7.26 0.13 -13.40
C LEU A 107 7.74 -1.27 -13.03
N VAL A 108 8.85 -1.37 -12.29
CA VAL A 108 9.33 -2.66 -11.75
C VAL A 108 8.27 -3.28 -10.84
N SER A 109 7.66 -2.50 -9.95
CA SER A 109 6.59 -2.98 -9.09
C SER A 109 5.38 -3.47 -9.90
N ALA A 110 4.96 -2.72 -10.92
CA ALA A 110 3.87 -3.10 -11.84
C ALA A 110 4.18 -4.40 -12.59
N PHE A 111 5.42 -4.57 -13.05
CA PHE A 111 5.86 -5.81 -13.68
C PHE A 111 5.78 -7.00 -12.71
N LEU A 112 6.28 -6.84 -11.48
CA LEU A 112 6.20 -7.89 -10.46
C LEU A 112 4.75 -8.23 -10.10
N LEU A 113 3.87 -7.23 -9.96
CA LEU A 113 2.43 -7.43 -9.73
C LEU A 113 1.75 -8.15 -10.90
N THR A 114 2.12 -7.84 -12.13
CA THR A 114 1.58 -8.52 -13.32
C THR A 114 2.04 -9.97 -13.36
N LEU A 115 3.33 -10.22 -13.11
CA LEU A 115 3.91 -11.56 -13.05
C LEU A 115 3.23 -12.39 -11.95
N SER A 116 3.03 -11.84 -10.76
CA SER A 116 2.36 -12.54 -9.69
C SER A 116 0.91 -12.86 -10.01
N GLY A 117 0.18 -11.96 -10.67
CA GLY A 117 -1.20 -12.23 -11.04
C GLY A 117 -1.33 -13.35 -12.08
N ILE A 118 -0.38 -13.43 -13.03
CA ILE A 118 -0.28 -14.55 -13.97
C ILE A 118 -0.01 -15.86 -13.20
N LEU A 119 0.94 -15.87 -12.26
CA LEU A 119 1.23 -17.05 -11.44
C LEU A 119 0.02 -17.51 -10.61
N LEU A 120 -0.74 -16.56 -10.04
CA LEU A 120 -1.96 -16.85 -9.28
C LEU A 120 -3.10 -17.34 -10.16
N HIS A 121 -3.22 -16.85 -11.38
CA HIS A 121 -4.24 -17.33 -12.32
C HIS A 121 -3.99 -18.78 -12.74
N PHE A 122 -2.75 -19.11 -13.08
CA PHE A 122 -2.39 -20.45 -13.55
C PHE A 122 -2.19 -21.49 -12.44
N CYS A 123 -2.17 -21.10 -11.16
CA CYS A 123 -1.86 -22.03 -10.07
C CYS A 123 -2.86 -23.20 -9.98
N ARG A 124 -4.14 -22.94 -10.27
CA ARG A 124 -5.19 -23.97 -10.29
C ARG A 124 -5.05 -24.88 -11.50
N MET A 125 -4.78 -24.33 -12.68
CA MET A 125 -4.60 -25.13 -13.91
C MET A 125 -3.44 -26.12 -13.81
N THR A 126 -2.39 -25.76 -13.08
CA THR A 126 -1.20 -26.60 -12.88
C THR A 126 -1.24 -27.43 -11.59
N ASN A 127 -2.31 -27.31 -10.78
CA ASN A 127 -2.43 -27.90 -9.44
C ASN A 127 -1.15 -27.70 -8.59
N SER A 128 -0.60 -26.48 -8.61
CA SER A 128 0.66 -26.16 -7.93
C SER A 128 0.48 -25.14 -6.81
N VAL A 129 0.57 -25.62 -5.58
CA VAL A 129 0.58 -24.76 -4.38
C VAL A 129 1.86 -23.93 -4.31
N GLU A 130 2.94 -24.41 -4.91
CA GLU A 130 4.22 -23.69 -5.02
C GLU A 130 4.07 -22.43 -5.87
N MET A 131 3.31 -22.47 -6.97
CA MET A 131 3.00 -21.28 -7.77
C MET A 131 2.19 -20.24 -6.97
N LEU A 132 1.26 -20.69 -6.12
CA LEU A 132 0.53 -19.81 -5.21
C LEU A 132 1.49 -19.14 -4.21
N LEU A 133 2.43 -19.90 -3.62
CA LEU A 133 3.43 -19.37 -2.69
C LEU A 133 4.38 -18.35 -3.36
N ILE A 134 4.91 -18.68 -4.54
CA ILE A 134 5.81 -17.80 -5.30
C ILE A 134 5.06 -16.54 -5.72
N GLY A 135 3.84 -16.67 -6.24
CA GLY A 135 2.99 -15.53 -6.59
C GLY A 135 2.79 -14.58 -5.41
N ARG A 136 2.46 -15.11 -4.22
CA ARG A 136 2.31 -14.30 -3.00
C ARG A 136 3.59 -13.65 -2.53
N PHE A 137 4.71 -14.36 -2.60
CA PHE A 137 6.03 -13.79 -2.29
C PHE A 137 6.33 -12.60 -3.22
N THR A 138 6.11 -12.77 -4.53
CA THR A 138 6.34 -11.72 -5.54
C THR A 138 5.44 -10.51 -5.31
N ILE A 139 4.17 -10.68 -4.95
CA ILE A 139 3.29 -9.56 -4.55
C ILE A 139 3.88 -8.85 -3.32
N GLY A 140 4.36 -9.59 -2.32
CA GLY A 140 5.00 -9.04 -1.14
C GLY A 140 6.18 -8.12 -1.49
N VAL A 141 7.07 -8.57 -2.38
CA VAL A 141 8.20 -7.77 -2.87
C VAL A 141 7.70 -6.51 -3.58
N ALA A 142 6.72 -6.65 -4.47
CA ALA A 142 6.16 -5.52 -5.22
C ALA A 142 5.46 -4.50 -4.31
N ALA A 143 4.77 -4.98 -3.27
CA ALA A 143 4.09 -4.17 -2.27
C ALA A 143 5.08 -3.30 -1.49
N ALA A 144 6.21 -3.85 -1.05
CA ALA A 144 7.24 -3.08 -0.35
C ALA A 144 7.86 -1.98 -1.22
N ILE A 145 8.12 -2.29 -2.50
CA ILE A 145 8.56 -1.27 -3.47
C ILE A 145 7.50 -0.19 -3.60
N THR A 146 6.22 -0.55 -3.75
CA THR A 146 5.11 0.42 -3.83
C THR A 146 5.01 1.29 -2.58
N TYR A 147 5.00 0.72 -1.38
CA TYR A 147 4.92 1.48 -0.13
C TYR A 147 6.07 2.46 0.07
N THR A 148 7.24 2.14 -0.48
CA THR A 148 8.42 3.01 -0.42
C THR A 148 8.38 4.10 -1.49
N VAL A 149 8.17 3.72 -2.76
CA VAL A 149 8.31 4.60 -3.91
C VAL A 149 7.10 5.50 -4.10
N HIS A 150 5.88 4.95 -3.97
CA HIS A 150 4.64 5.63 -4.32
C HIS A 150 4.43 6.95 -3.56
N PRO A 151 4.50 7.00 -2.21
CA PRO A 151 4.34 8.27 -1.50
C PRO A 151 5.45 9.26 -1.84
N ILE A 152 6.69 8.79 -2.05
CA ILE A 152 7.82 9.65 -2.44
C ILE A 152 7.56 10.26 -3.82
N TYR A 153 7.15 9.45 -4.78
CA TYR A 153 6.84 9.89 -6.14
C TYR A 153 5.75 10.96 -6.14
N LEU A 154 4.63 10.71 -5.44
CA LEU A 154 3.53 11.66 -5.32
C LEU A 154 3.95 12.98 -4.66
N LEU A 155 4.82 12.92 -3.64
CA LEU A 155 5.36 14.12 -2.97
C LEU A 155 6.34 14.90 -3.85
N GLU A 156 7.14 14.22 -4.68
CA GLU A 156 8.14 14.84 -5.54
C GLU A 156 7.52 15.48 -6.79
N ILE A 157 6.42 14.95 -7.33
CA ILE A 157 5.71 15.56 -8.46
C ILE A 157 4.75 16.68 -8.03
N SER A 158 4.28 16.65 -6.78
CA SER A 158 3.30 17.62 -6.28
C SER A 158 3.95 18.93 -5.81
N PRO A 159 3.27 20.07 -6.02
CA PRO A 159 3.71 21.33 -5.46
C PRO A 159 3.65 21.30 -3.94
N THR A 160 4.47 22.10 -3.28
CA THR A 160 4.66 22.12 -1.81
C THR A 160 3.36 22.17 -1.02
N HIS A 161 2.39 22.97 -1.46
CA HIS A 161 1.08 23.11 -0.80
C HIS A 161 0.13 21.91 -1.01
N LEU A 162 0.29 21.10 -2.06
CA LEU A 162 -0.54 19.90 -2.33
C LEU A 162 0.11 18.59 -1.84
N ARG A 163 1.36 18.62 -1.38
CA ARG A 163 2.08 17.43 -0.90
C ARG A 163 1.30 16.64 0.16
N GLY A 164 0.62 17.34 1.06
CA GLY A 164 -0.26 16.72 2.06
C GLY A 164 -1.37 15.90 1.43
N SER A 165 -2.12 16.49 0.48
CA SER A 165 -3.21 15.82 -0.23
C SER A 165 -2.71 14.71 -1.17
N ALA A 166 -1.54 14.88 -1.78
CA ALA A 166 -0.94 13.87 -2.65
C ALA A 166 -0.56 12.60 -1.88
N ALA A 167 0.01 12.74 -0.67
CA ALA A 167 0.36 11.58 0.17
C ALA A 167 -0.86 10.71 0.53
N VAL A 168 -2.04 11.33 0.66
CA VAL A 168 -3.30 10.65 0.99
C VAL A 168 -3.71 9.63 -0.05
N PHE A 169 -3.45 9.88 -1.34
CA PHE A 169 -3.77 8.94 -2.42
C PHE A 169 -3.17 7.56 -2.20
N THR A 170 -1.97 7.47 -1.60
CA THR A 170 -1.36 6.18 -1.23
C THR A 170 -2.22 5.41 -0.23
N SER A 171 -2.64 6.09 0.84
CA SER A 171 -3.40 5.47 1.93
C SER A 171 -4.82 5.12 1.51
N ILE A 172 -5.50 6.02 0.79
CA ILE A 172 -6.82 5.77 0.21
C ILE A 172 -6.74 4.67 -0.86
N GLY A 173 -5.68 4.66 -1.68
CA GLY A 173 -5.47 3.62 -2.68
C GLY A 173 -5.35 2.23 -2.04
N VAL A 174 -4.55 2.08 -0.99
CA VAL A 174 -4.40 0.80 -0.29
C VAL A 174 -5.71 0.39 0.40
N THR A 175 -6.36 1.29 1.14
CA THR A 175 -7.60 0.96 1.86
C THR A 175 -8.78 0.74 0.92
N GLY A 176 -8.87 1.51 -0.16
CA GLY A 176 -9.80 1.29 -1.27
C GLY A 176 -9.50 -0.04 -1.97
N GLY A 177 -8.23 -0.38 -2.16
CA GLY A 177 -7.80 -1.68 -2.67
C GLY A 177 -8.29 -2.82 -1.80
N ILE A 178 -8.14 -2.75 -0.48
CA ILE A 178 -8.66 -3.75 0.46
C ILE A 178 -10.17 -3.93 0.27
N PHE A 179 -10.92 -2.84 0.19
CA PHE A 179 -12.36 -2.87 0.01
C PHE A 179 -12.77 -3.46 -1.36
N VAL A 180 -12.09 -3.07 -2.44
CA VAL A 180 -12.30 -3.66 -3.77
C VAL A 180 -11.97 -5.16 -3.74
N GLY A 181 -10.88 -5.56 -3.10
CA GLY A 181 -10.53 -6.97 -2.91
C GLY A 181 -11.63 -7.75 -2.20
N GLN A 182 -12.25 -7.16 -1.18
CA GLN A 182 -13.38 -7.76 -0.47
C GLN A 182 -14.65 -7.85 -1.32
N ILE A 183 -14.90 -6.91 -2.24
CA ILE A 183 -16.02 -6.98 -3.20
C ILE A 183 -15.82 -8.16 -4.15
N PHE A 184 -14.64 -8.26 -4.75
CA PHE A 184 -14.33 -9.31 -5.71
C PHE A 184 -14.27 -10.70 -5.06
N SER A 185 -13.94 -10.76 -3.77
CA SER A 185 -13.94 -11.99 -2.99
C SER A 185 -15.34 -12.43 -2.52
N LEU A 186 -16.41 -11.67 -2.78
CA LEU A 186 -17.77 -12.10 -2.46
C LEU A 186 -18.21 -13.30 -3.31
N GLN A 187 -18.99 -14.21 -2.71
CA GLN A 187 -19.56 -15.38 -3.40
C GLN A 187 -20.41 -15.01 -4.62
N GLN A 188 -21.01 -13.82 -4.63
CA GLN A 188 -21.83 -13.32 -5.74
C GLN A 188 -21.00 -12.82 -6.93
N VAL A 189 -19.68 -12.66 -6.78
CA VAL A 189 -18.79 -12.09 -7.80
C VAL A 189 -17.81 -13.16 -8.30
N PHE A 190 -16.67 -13.34 -7.63
CA PHE A 190 -15.67 -14.37 -7.96
C PHE A 190 -15.29 -15.26 -6.77
N GLY A 191 -15.83 -15.03 -5.59
CA GLY A 191 -15.55 -15.80 -4.37
C GLY A 191 -16.24 -17.17 -4.32
N THR A 192 -16.39 -17.85 -5.45
CA THR A 192 -16.94 -19.20 -5.55
C THR A 192 -15.82 -20.23 -5.67
N GLU A 193 -16.16 -21.50 -5.45
CA GLU A 193 -15.22 -22.62 -5.59
C GLU A 193 -14.61 -22.70 -7.00
N ASP A 194 -15.33 -22.27 -8.03
CA ASP A 194 -14.89 -22.35 -9.42
C ASP A 194 -14.11 -21.12 -9.92
N LEU A 195 -14.15 -19.99 -9.20
CA LEU A 195 -13.64 -18.71 -9.72
C LEU A 195 -12.68 -17.98 -8.78
N TRP A 196 -12.29 -18.58 -7.65
CA TRP A 196 -11.42 -17.91 -6.67
C TRP A 196 -10.06 -17.49 -7.27
N GLU A 197 -9.51 -18.24 -8.22
CA GLU A 197 -8.27 -17.88 -8.91
C GLU A 197 -8.40 -16.59 -9.72
N PHE A 198 -9.57 -16.35 -10.33
CA PHE A 198 -9.88 -15.09 -11.01
C PHE A 198 -10.01 -13.96 -10.00
N ALA A 199 -10.64 -14.22 -8.84
CA ALA A 199 -10.66 -13.25 -7.76
C ALA A 199 -9.22 -12.86 -7.37
N LEU A 200 -8.31 -13.83 -7.23
CA LEU A 200 -6.92 -13.53 -6.87
C LEU A 200 -6.13 -12.77 -7.96
N SER A 201 -6.39 -13.00 -9.24
CA SER A 201 -5.61 -12.40 -10.34
C SER A 201 -6.22 -11.14 -10.95
N PHE A 202 -7.47 -10.80 -10.64
CA PHE A 202 -8.18 -9.69 -11.29
C PHE A 202 -7.47 -8.34 -11.17
N TYR A 203 -6.72 -8.11 -10.08
CA TYR A 203 -5.97 -6.87 -9.90
C TYR A 203 -4.96 -6.58 -11.02
N THR A 204 -4.50 -7.61 -11.74
CA THR A 204 -3.61 -7.45 -12.90
C THR A 204 -4.24 -6.56 -13.97
N VAL A 205 -5.56 -6.59 -14.13
CA VAL A 205 -6.26 -5.70 -15.06
C VAL A 205 -6.04 -4.24 -14.66
N PHE A 206 -6.17 -3.90 -13.37
CA PHE A 206 -5.90 -2.54 -12.89
C PHE A 206 -4.46 -2.12 -13.15
N VAL A 207 -3.49 -3.01 -12.92
CA VAL A 207 -2.07 -2.75 -13.18
C VAL A 207 -1.83 -2.47 -14.68
N VAL A 208 -2.28 -3.36 -15.56
CA VAL A 208 -2.05 -3.25 -17.01
C VAL A 208 -2.70 -2.00 -17.58
N VAL A 209 -3.97 -1.74 -17.25
CA VAL A 209 -4.70 -0.55 -17.71
C VAL A 209 -4.03 0.73 -17.24
N SER A 210 -3.55 0.76 -15.99
CA SER A 210 -2.94 1.94 -15.40
C SER A 210 -1.52 2.21 -15.91
N PHE A 211 -0.80 1.20 -16.38
CA PHE A 211 0.55 1.38 -16.93
C PHE A 211 0.60 1.41 -18.46
N LEU A 212 -0.51 1.18 -19.15
CA LEU A 212 -0.62 1.39 -20.60
C LEU A 212 -0.19 2.82 -21.03
N PRO A 213 -0.61 3.92 -20.35
CA PRO A 213 -0.16 5.27 -20.67
C PRO A 213 1.17 5.68 -19.99
N VAL A 214 2.03 4.74 -19.59
CA VAL A 214 3.25 5.08 -18.80
C VAL A 214 4.21 6.04 -19.52
N TYR A 215 4.19 6.09 -20.85
CA TYR A 215 4.98 7.05 -21.61
C TYR A 215 4.64 8.51 -21.25
N TRP A 216 3.39 8.79 -20.87
CA TRP A 216 2.96 10.13 -20.45
C TRP A 216 3.29 10.46 -19.00
N TYR A 217 3.69 9.49 -18.19
CA TYR A 217 4.02 9.75 -16.79
C TYR A 217 5.35 10.51 -16.68
N PRO A 218 5.36 11.64 -15.95
CA PRO A 218 6.58 12.38 -15.70
C PRO A 218 7.49 11.57 -14.79
N GLU A 219 8.81 11.66 -14.98
CA GLU A 219 9.75 11.20 -13.98
C GLU A 219 9.83 12.22 -12.84
N SER A 220 10.27 11.80 -11.65
CA SER A 220 10.48 12.73 -10.55
C SER A 220 11.50 13.83 -10.92
N PRO A 221 11.11 15.12 -10.91
CA PRO A 221 12.05 16.21 -11.22
C PRO A 221 13.20 16.27 -10.21
N ARG A 222 12.89 15.99 -8.94
CA ARG A 222 13.88 15.94 -7.86
C ARG A 222 14.89 14.81 -8.07
N TRP A 223 14.45 13.66 -8.59
CA TRP A 223 15.38 12.57 -8.95
C TRP A 223 16.28 12.96 -10.12
N LEU A 224 15.71 13.55 -11.18
CA LEU A 224 16.45 13.99 -12.36
C LEU A 224 17.53 15.02 -11.99
N TYR A 225 17.20 15.96 -11.11
CA TYR A 225 18.14 16.96 -10.65
C TYR A 225 19.22 16.38 -9.73
N LEU A 226 18.83 15.65 -8.67
CA LEU A 226 19.77 15.19 -7.65
C LEU A 226 20.63 13.98 -8.07
N MET A 227 20.02 12.99 -8.72
CA MET A 227 20.68 11.70 -9.00
C MET A 227 21.26 11.65 -10.42
N ARG A 228 20.57 12.23 -11.39
CA ARG A 228 21.02 12.29 -12.80
C ARG A 228 21.83 13.55 -13.13
N GLN A 229 21.80 14.57 -12.27
CA GLN A 229 22.43 15.88 -12.53
C GLN A 229 21.96 16.52 -13.84
N ASP A 230 20.71 16.24 -14.24
CA ASP A 230 20.12 16.69 -15.49
C ASP A 230 19.09 17.79 -15.22
N GLU A 231 19.59 19.01 -15.02
CA GLU A 231 18.78 20.21 -14.83
C GLU A 231 17.79 20.49 -15.98
N PRO A 232 18.15 20.40 -17.28
CA PRO A 232 17.19 20.67 -18.34
C PRO A 232 16.06 19.64 -18.40
N ALA A 233 16.33 18.36 -18.12
CA ALA A 233 15.26 17.36 -18.02
C ALA A 233 14.35 17.61 -16.80
N ALA A 234 14.92 17.96 -15.65
CA ALA A 234 14.14 18.30 -14.45
C ALA A 234 13.22 19.50 -14.68
N ARG A 235 13.73 20.57 -15.32
CA ARG A 235 12.97 21.76 -15.69
C ARG A 235 11.81 21.43 -16.63
N LYS A 236 12.07 20.62 -17.66
CA LYS A 236 11.05 20.19 -18.62
C LYS A 236 9.91 19.42 -17.95
N GLU A 237 10.21 18.50 -17.03
CA GLU A 237 9.17 17.76 -16.30
C GLU A 237 8.41 18.64 -15.30
N LEU A 238 9.08 19.60 -14.66
CA LEU A 238 8.41 20.62 -13.83
C LEU A 238 7.44 21.50 -14.64
N GLU A 239 7.85 21.98 -15.81
CA GLU A 239 7.00 22.76 -16.71
C GLU A 239 5.76 21.96 -17.16
N ARG A 240 5.93 20.65 -17.44
CA ARG A 240 4.81 19.76 -17.76
C ARG A 240 3.84 19.59 -16.58
N LEU A 241 4.38 19.42 -15.37
CA LEU A 241 3.60 19.22 -14.15
C LEU A 241 2.85 20.48 -13.69
N ARG A 242 3.48 21.66 -13.82
CA ARG A 242 2.93 22.95 -13.38
C ARG A 242 2.08 23.65 -14.46
N GLY A 243 2.28 23.29 -15.74
CA GLY A 243 1.53 23.83 -16.88
C GLY A 243 2.14 25.12 -17.45
N LYS A 244 1.58 25.61 -18.57
CA LYS A 244 2.06 26.81 -19.29
C LYS A 244 1.94 28.05 -18.39
N ASN A 245 2.93 28.95 -18.47
CA ASN A 245 3.07 30.19 -17.67
C ASN A 245 3.48 29.98 -16.19
N SER A 246 4.37 29.02 -15.90
CA SER A 246 4.82 28.72 -14.52
C SER A 246 6.32 28.94 -14.31
N ASP A 247 6.97 29.67 -15.22
CA ASP A 247 8.44 29.74 -15.28
C ASP A 247 9.06 30.26 -13.98
N GLU A 248 8.39 31.21 -13.32
CA GLU A 248 8.82 31.75 -12.03
C GLU A 248 8.77 30.69 -10.92
N CYS A 249 7.66 29.96 -10.78
CA CYS A 249 7.52 28.86 -9.83
C CYS A 249 8.51 27.72 -10.11
N VAL A 250 8.75 27.40 -11.38
CA VAL A 250 9.74 26.38 -11.79
C VAL A 250 11.15 26.83 -11.42
N ASN A 251 11.51 28.09 -11.66
CA ASN A 251 12.81 28.62 -11.29
C ASN A 251 13.02 28.61 -9.77
N THR A 252 12.00 28.95 -8.97
CA THR A 252 12.06 28.87 -7.51
C THR A 252 12.26 27.43 -7.04
N GLU A 253 11.49 26.46 -7.55
CA GLU A 253 11.67 25.05 -7.16
C GLU A 253 13.06 24.50 -7.55
N ILE A 254 13.64 24.93 -8.68
CA ILE A 254 15.00 24.56 -9.08
C ILE A 254 16.03 25.22 -8.14
N ALA A 255 15.83 26.48 -7.76
CA ALA A 255 16.70 27.17 -6.81
C ALA A 255 16.70 26.47 -5.43
N ASP A 256 15.52 26.08 -4.93
CA ASP A 256 15.39 25.29 -3.70
C ASP A 256 16.14 23.95 -3.79
N MET A 257 16.04 23.27 -4.94
CA MET A 257 16.78 22.02 -5.16
C MET A 257 18.29 22.24 -5.19
N LYS A 258 18.76 23.36 -5.75
CA LYS A 258 20.18 23.73 -5.79
C LYS A 258 20.72 24.03 -4.40
N GLU A 259 19.95 24.74 -3.58
CA GLU A 259 20.29 25.01 -2.18
C GLU A 259 20.37 23.70 -1.39
N LEU A 260 19.40 22.80 -1.54
CA LEU A 260 19.42 21.48 -0.91
C LEU A 260 20.65 20.64 -1.29
N VAL A 261 21.13 20.73 -2.53
CA VAL A 261 22.39 20.07 -2.96
C VAL A 261 23.60 20.72 -2.30
N ALA A 262 23.62 22.04 -2.19
CA ALA A 262 24.73 22.77 -1.58
C ALA A 262 24.86 22.48 -0.08
N TYR A 263 23.73 22.27 0.61
CA TYR A 263 23.70 21.89 2.03
C TYR A 263 23.88 20.38 2.27
N ALA A 264 23.58 19.54 1.30
CA ALA A 264 23.78 18.10 1.42
C ALA A 264 25.28 17.78 1.35
N SER A 265 25.92 17.61 2.51
CA SER A 265 27.26 17.00 2.58
C SER A 265 27.24 15.69 1.79
N ASN A 266 28.20 15.53 0.87
CA ASN A 266 28.33 14.41 -0.08
C ASN A 266 28.53 13.02 0.57
N GLU A 267 28.40 12.90 1.90
CA GLU A 267 28.54 11.65 2.61
C GLU A 267 27.23 10.85 2.56
N LYS A 268 27.27 9.77 1.79
CA LYS A 268 26.25 8.72 1.88
C LYS A 268 26.35 8.09 3.27
N ILE A 269 25.50 8.53 4.20
CA ILE A 269 25.43 7.95 5.54
C ILE A 269 24.96 6.50 5.40
N GLY A 270 25.83 5.54 5.69
CA GLY A 270 25.49 4.12 5.69
C GLY A 270 24.52 3.77 6.82
N PHE A 271 23.74 2.70 6.65
CA PHE A 271 22.77 2.24 7.67
C PHE A 271 23.40 2.09 9.07
N LEU A 272 24.60 1.51 9.15
CA LEU A 272 25.33 1.37 10.41
C LEU A 272 25.74 2.70 11.04
N ALA A 273 26.00 3.73 10.24
CA ALA A 273 26.32 5.07 10.73
C ALA A 273 25.06 5.77 11.28
N VAL A 274 23.90 5.58 10.64
CA VAL A 274 22.62 6.09 11.14
C VAL A 274 22.30 5.51 12.53
N VAL A 275 22.49 4.20 12.72
CA VAL A 275 22.20 3.54 14.01
C VAL A 275 23.18 3.96 15.12
N LYS A 276 24.44 4.23 14.78
CA LYS A 276 25.47 4.63 15.76
C LYS A 276 25.38 6.10 16.17
N ASN A 277 24.78 6.95 15.35
CA ASN A 277 24.68 8.38 15.59
C ASN A 277 23.49 8.71 16.53
N PRO A 278 23.74 9.28 17.73
CA PRO A 278 22.67 9.56 18.69
C PRO A 278 21.64 10.58 18.18
N GLU A 279 22.04 11.49 17.27
CA GLU A 279 21.14 12.46 16.64
C GLU A 279 20.06 11.80 15.76
N TYR A 280 20.40 10.71 15.07
CA TYR A 280 19.46 9.99 14.20
C TYR A 280 18.72 8.85 14.92
N LEU A 281 19.21 8.43 16.09
CA LEU A 281 18.64 7.32 16.85
C LEU A 281 17.21 7.61 17.33
N LEU A 282 16.95 8.80 17.88
CA LEU A 282 15.60 9.15 18.36
C LEU A 282 14.56 9.18 17.21
N PRO A 283 14.81 9.86 16.07
CA PRO A 283 13.94 9.75 14.89
C PRO A 283 13.77 8.32 14.39
N LEU A 284 14.84 7.51 14.35
CA LEU A 284 14.78 6.12 13.91
C LEU A 284 13.88 5.28 14.82
N VAL A 285 14.05 5.38 16.14
CA VAL A 285 13.23 4.66 17.12
C VAL A 285 11.77 5.04 16.95
N ILE A 286 11.46 6.33 16.79
CA ILE A 286 10.09 6.80 16.58
C ILE A 286 9.51 6.23 15.27
N CYS A 287 10.27 6.30 14.17
CA CYS A 287 9.87 5.76 12.86
C CYS A 287 9.67 4.24 12.85
N CYS A 288 10.42 3.49 13.66
CA CYS A 288 10.26 2.04 13.79
C CYS A 288 9.14 1.65 14.78
N SER A 289 8.98 2.40 15.86
CA SER A 289 7.98 2.11 16.90
C SER A 289 6.56 2.27 16.38
N PHE A 290 6.30 3.25 15.50
CA PHE A 290 4.95 3.50 15.00
C PHE A 290 4.38 2.35 14.14
N PRO A 291 5.05 1.88 13.08
CA PRO A 291 4.60 0.72 12.33
C PRO A 291 4.54 -0.54 13.19
N LEU A 292 5.45 -0.70 14.16
CA LEU A 292 5.42 -1.83 15.08
C LEU A 292 4.15 -1.82 15.94
N CYS A 293 3.80 -0.69 16.56
CA CYS A 293 2.55 -0.54 17.31
C CYS A 293 1.32 -0.76 16.42
N GLN A 294 1.36 -0.29 15.17
CA GLN A 294 0.27 -0.52 14.21
C GLN A 294 0.09 -2.02 13.92
N GLN A 295 1.18 -2.76 13.69
CA GLN A 295 1.10 -4.21 13.44
C GLN A 295 0.68 -5.00 14.68
N LEU A 296 1.20 -4.63 15.85
CA LEU A 296 0.86 -5.25 17.13
C LEU A 296 -0.59 -5.00 17.56
N SER A 297 -1.26 -3.98 17.02
CA SER A 297 -2.70 -3.79 17.22
C SER A 297 -3.55 -4.94 16.65
N GLY A 298 -2.96 -5.83 15.84
CA GLY A 298 -3.66 -6.98 15.28
C GLY A 298 -4.54 -6.64 14.08
N ILE A 299 -4.40 -5.45 13.49
CA ILE A 299 -5.23 -5.00 12.36
C ILE A 299 -5.23 -6.00 11.19
N ASN A 300 -4.07 -6.56 10.85
CA ASN A 300 -3.96 -7.58 9.79
C ASN A 300 -4.56 -8.93 10.21
N ALA A 301 -4.54 -9.28 11.49
CA ALA A 301 -5.23 -10.48 11.97
C ALA A 301 -6.75 -10.33 11.83
N ILE A 302 -7.29 -9.14 12.10
CA ILE A 302 -8.70 -8.82 11.82
C ILE A 302 -8.97 -8.92 10.32
N PHE A 303 -8.19 -8.27 9.46
CA PHE A 303 -8.44 -8.30 8.01
C PHE A 303 -8.28 -9.67 7.36
N PHE A 304 -7.38 -10.53 7.86
CA PHE A 304 -7.17 -11.86 7.30
C PHE A 304 -8.11 -12.92 7.87
N TYR A 305 -8.63 -12.74 9.09
CA TYR A 305 -9.42 -13.75 9.79
C TYR A 305 -10.81 -13.28 10.27
N SER A 306 -11.26 -12.08 9.90
CA SER A 306 -12.55 -11.52 10.36
C SER A 306 -13.74 -12.44 10.11
N VAL A 307 -13.84 -13.09 8.94
CA VAL A 307 -14.95 -14.01 8.64
C VAL A 307 -14.96 -15.18 9.63
N ARG A 308 -13.79 -15.78 9.89
CA ARG A 308 -13.64 -16.85 10.90
C ARG A 308 -13.95 -16.37 12.32
N ILE A 309 -13.55 -15.14 12.66
CA ILE A 309 -13.83 -14.53 13.96
C ILE A 309 -15.33 -14.34 14.16
N PHE A 310 -16.04 -13.79 13.16
CA PHE A 310 -17.50 -13.61 13.23
C PHE A 310 -18.23 -14.96 13.29
N MET A 311 -17.78 -15.96 12.54
CA MET A 311 -18.31 -17.33 12.61
C MET A 311 -18.16 -17.93 14.02
N LYS A 312 -16.99 -17.75 14.67
CA LYS A 312 -16.78 -18.18 16.06
C LYS A 312 -17.68 -17.44 17.05
N GLY A 313 -18.04 -16.19 16.74
CA GLY A 313 -19.02 -15.41 17.50
C GLY A 313 -20.47 -15.92 17.39
N GLY A 314 -20.74 -16.96 16.59
CA GLY A 314 -22.07 -17.57 16.44
C GLY A 314 -22.88 -17.04 15.26
N PHE A 315 -22.30 -16.16 14.43
CA PHE A 315 -22.96 -15.69 13.21
C PHE A 315 -22.87 -16.74 12.08
N SER A 316 -23.85 -16.75 11.18
CA SER A 316 -23.82 -17.61 9.99
C SER A 316 -22.83 -17.08 8.95
N LEU A 317 -22.37 -17.94 8.02
CA LEU A 317 -21.37 -17.58 7.01
C LEU A 317 -21.80 -16.38 6.14
N LYS A 318 -23.09 -16.33 5.78
CA LYS A 318 -23.67 -15.22 5.03
C LYS A 318 -23.56 -13.91 5.81
N ILE A 319 -23.97 -13.91 7.09
CA ILE A 319 -23.94 -12.71 7.93
C ILE A 319 -22.49 -12.29 8.20
N ALA A 320 -21.59 -13.23 8.52
CA ALA A 320 -20.17 -12.96 8.75
C ALA A 320 -19.48 -12.32 7.53
N THR A 321 -19.82 -12.76 6.32
CA THR A 321 -19.30 -12.18 5.07
C THR A 321 -19.76 -10.73 4.87
N TRP A 322 -21.05 -10.46 5.11
CA TRP A 322 -21.60 -9.09 5.04
C TRP A 322 -21.03 -8.18 6.14
N MET A 323 -20.78 -8.70 7.34
CA MET A 323 -20.11 -7.95 8.42
C MET A 323 -18.66 -7.61 8.06
N ASN A 324 -17.92 -8.54 7.47
CA ASN A 324 -16.57 -8.28 6.97
C ASN A 324 -16.55 -7.19 5.90
N PHE A 325 -17.51 -7.25 4.97
CA PHE A 325 -17.70 -6.21 3.95
C PHE A 325 -18.00 -4.84 4.58
N GLY A 326 -18.89 -4.78 5.58
CA GLY A 326 -19.19 -3.56 6.33
C GLY A 326 -17.97 -2.99 7.07
N ALA A 327 -17.14 -3.84 7.67
CA ALA A 327 -15.89 -3.43 8.31
C ALA A 327 -14.91 -2.81 7.30
N GLY A 328 -14.80 -3.37 6.09
CA GLY A 328 -14.00 -2.78 5.01
C GLY A 328 -14.52 -1.44 4.53
N PHE A 329 -15.84 -1.30 4.40
CA PHE A 329 -16.46 -0.02 4.05
C PHE A 329 -16.17 1.06 5.11
N LEU A 330 -16.33 0.73 6.40
CA LEU A 330 -15.99 1.65 7.49
C LEU A 330 -14.51 2.04 7.44
N ASN A 331 -13.62 1.08 7.19
CA ASN A 331 -12.19 1.35 7.04
C ASN A 331 -11.91 2.35 5.91
N LEU A 332 -12.57 2.21 4.75
CA LEU A 332 -12.43 3.15 3.63
C LEU A 332 -12.94 4.55 3.98
N VAL A 333 -14.09 4.65 4.68
CA VAL A 333 -14.64 5.93 5.13
C VAL A 333 -13.69 6.62 6.09
N PHE A 334 -13.22 5.92 7.13
CA PHE A 334 -12.28 6.50 8.09
C PHE A 334 -10.93 6.84 7.47
N ALA A 335 -10.43 6.05 6.51
CA ALA A 335 -9.21 6.36 5.77
C ALA A 335 -9.35 7.63 4.92
N SER A 336 -10.53 7.86 4.34
CA SER A 336 -10.82 9.06 3.55
C SER A 336 -10.99 10.31 4.42
N VAL A 337 -11.52 10.15 5.64
CA VAL A 337 -11.76 11.24 6.60
C VAL A 337 -10.50 11.58 7.42
N SER A 338 -9.61 10.61 7.66
CA SER A 338 -8.40 10.73 8.48
C SER A 338 -7.51 11.95 8.13
N PRO A 339 -7.23 12.27 6.85
CA PRO A 339 -6.41 13.43 6.51
C PRO A 339 -7.00 14.76 6.98
N ILE A 340 -8.32 14.90 6.93
CA ILE A 340 -9.05 16.09 7.38
C ILE A 340 -8.93 16.22 8.90
N LEU A 341 -9.06 15.10 9.62
CA LEU A 341 -8.91 15.05 11.07
C LEU A 341 -7.47 15.37 11.50
N VAL A 342 -6.47 14.87 10.77
CA VAL A 342 -5.06 15.15 11.05
C VAL A 342 -4.76 16.64 10.88
N GLN A 343 -5.31 17.29 9.85
CA GLN A 343 -5.15 18.73 9.65
C GLN A 343 -5.81 19.55 10.77
N LYS A 344 -6.97 19.10 11.27
CA LYS A 344 -7.76 19.84 12.28
C LYS A 344 -7.28 19.64 13.73
N PHE A 345 -6.94 18.41 14.11
CA PHE A 345 -6.63 18.03 15.49
C PHE A 345 -5.14 17.73 15.72
N GLY A 346 -4.34 17.72 14.66
CA GLY A 346 -2.92 17.35 14.72
C GLY A 346 -2.69 15.84 14.82
N ARG A 347 -1.44 15.42 14.58
CA ARG A 347 -1.06 14.00 14.48
C ARG A 347 -1.05 13.26 15.82
N ARG A 348 -0.42 13.85 16.86
CA ARG A 348 -0.19 13.18 18.16
C ARG A 348 -1.48 12.91 18.95
N PRO A 349 -2.41 13.87 19.12
CA PRO A 349 -3.64 13.63 19.87
C PRO A 349 -4.54 12.59 19.20
N LEU A 350 -4.66 12.66 17.88
CA LEU A 350 -5.48 11.74 17.09
C LEU A 350 -4.98 10.29 17.20
N MET A 351 -3.67 10.11 17.19
CA MET A 351 -3.05 8.80 17.32
C MET A 351 -3.21 8.22 18.74
N MET A 352 -3.05 9.03 19.79
CA MET A 352 -3.31 8.58 21.17
C MET A 352 -4.77 8.18 21.38
N PHE A 353 -5.71 8.96 20.83
CA PHE A 353 -7.13 8.64 20.84
C PHE A 353 -7.43 7.32 20.11
N SER A 354 -6.88 7.14 18.91
CA SER A 354 -7.05 5.90 18.13
C SER A 354 -6.47 4.68 18.84
N ALA A 355 -5.29 4.79 19.47
CA ALA A 355 -4.68 3.70 20.21
C ALA A 355 -5.49 3.32 21.45
N GLY A 356 -5.96 4.31 22.21
CA GLY A 356 -6.83 4.09 23.38
C GLY A 356 -8.16 3.43 22.99
N GLY A 357 -8.82 3.92 21.93
CA GLY A 357 -10.06 3.35 21.43
C GLY A 357 -9.90 1.90 20.92
N CYS A 358 -8.79 1.61 20.24
CA CYS A 358 -8.45 0.25 19.81
C CYS A 358 -8.26 -0.69 21.02
N GLY A 359 -7.51 -0.26 22.05
CA GLY A 359 -7.29 -1.04 23.26
C GLY A 359 -8.59 -1.41 23.99
N ILE A 360 -9.49 -0.43 24.17
CA ILE A 360 -10.79 -0.66 24.82
C ILE A 360 -11.65 -1.63 23.98
N SER A 361 -11.66 -1.46 22.66
CA SER A 361 -12.46 -2.30 21.75
C SER A 361 -11.97 -3.74 21.72
N LEU A 362 -10.65 -3.95 21.67
CA LEU A 362 -10.04 -5.29 21.71
C LEU A 362 -10.30 -5.98 23.04
N PHE A 363 -10.23 -5.25 24.15
CA PHE A 363 -10.56 -5.80 25.47
C PHE A 363 -12.03 -6.22 25.54
N GLY A 364 -12.95 -5.39 25.04
CA GLY A 364 -14.37 -5.72 24.96
C GLY A 364 -14.65 -6.95 24.08
N MET A 365 -13.99 -7.05 22.93
CA MET A 365 -14.10 -8.21 22.04
C MET A 365 -13.57 -9.49 22.70
N ALA A 366 -12.43 -9.43 23.37
CA ALA A 366 -11.86 -10.57 24.09
C ALA A 366 -12.79 -11.05 25.22
N PHE A 367 -13.39 -10.11 25.96
CA PHE A 367 -14.37 -10.44 27.00
C PHE A 367 -15.63 -11.09 26.42
N ALA A 368 -16.20 -10.52 25.36
CA ALA A 368 -17.40 -11.04 24.71
C ALA A 368 -17.19 -12.45 24.14
N LEU A 369 -16.05 -12.69 23.48
CA LEU A 369 -15.73 -14.02 22.95
C LEU A 369 -15.56 -15.06 24.06
N ASN A 370 -14.85 -14.73 25.15
CA ASN A 370 -14.73 -15.65 26.29
C ASN A 370 -16.08 -15.94 26.94
N TYR A 371 -16.95 -14.94 27.05
CA TYR A 371 -18.30 -15.12 27.59
C TYR A 371 -19.15 -16.07 26.72
N ILE A 372 -19.12 -15.90 25.39
CA ILE A 372 -19.81 -16.78 24.44
C ILE A 372 -19.29 -18.21 24.51
N VAL A 373 -17.97 -18.39 24.62
CA VAL A 373 -17.35 -19.72 24.79
C VAL A 373 -17.69 -20.35 26.14
N SER A 374 -17.90 -19.55 27.19
CA SER A 374 -18.26 -20.06 28.52
C SER A 374 -19.74 -20.46 28.65
N ILE A 375 -20.62 -19.96 27.77
CA ILE A 375 -22.06 -20.29 27.79
C ILE A 375 -22.38 -21.50 26.91
N LYS A 376 -21.57 -21.77 25.88
CA LYS A 376 -21.64 -22.98 25.05
C LYS A 376 -20.88 -24.13 25.70
#